data_AF-A0A1F5BY52-F1
#
_entry.id   AF-A0A1F5BY52-F1
#
_cell.length_a   1.000
_cell.length_b   1.000
_cell.length_c   1.000
_cell.angle_alpha   90.00
_cell.angle_beta   90.00
_cell.angle_gamma   90.00
#
_symmetry.space_group_name_H-M   'P 1'
#
loop_
_entity.id
_entity.type
_entity.pdbx_description
1 polymer ?
#
loop_
_entity_poly.entity_id
_entity_poly.type
_entity_poly.pdbx_seq_one_letter_code
_entity_poly.pdbx_strand_id
1 'polypeptide(L)'
;MIAESAESDQKGNRYQVFLNLCGQDFRKIAELARYEIVEPYGNEKISLFPLPSTGTVSPERIYLANEGAGYKISCYDLDGQQMRTIIKKNYRPARVLGTLKSEILKKLGTHPLRDNLFFPEHMPIFQYLFTDDEGRLFVVTSEKGETGQYISDIFNPAGVFICRASLGYFDLVRLIWEGQEFGIVAKKNRLYCLREKTSGYKELIVSRMIWTE
;
A
#
# COMPACT_ATOMS: atom_id res chain seq x y z
N MET A 1 -18.87 1.75 -4.67
CA MET A 1 -17.72 1.01 -5.25
C MET A 1 -16.61 2.02 -5.49
N ILE A 2 -15.36 1.71 -5.18
CA ILE A 2 -14.24 2.59 -5.57
C ILE A 2 -13.76 2.13 -6.95
N ALA A 3 -13.67 3.07 -7.89
CA ALA A 3 -13.14 2.83 -9.22
C ALA A 3 -11.98 3.78 -9.47
N GLU A 4 -10.88 3.24 -9.95
CA GLU A 4 -9.79 4.01 -10.51
C GLU A 4 -10.08 4.24 -12.00
N SER A 5 -10.01 5.49 -12.43
CA SER A 5 -10.13 5.86 -13.84
C SER A 5 -8.97 6.75 -14.21
N ALA A 6 -8.28 6.39 -15.29
CA ALA A 6 -7.32 7.29 -15.93
C ALA A 6 -8.08 8.14 -16.96
N GLU A 7 -7.99 9.47 -16.83
CA GLU A 7 -8.41 10.37 -17.90
C GLU A 7 -7.14 11.01 -18.48
N SER A 8 -6.93 10.80 -19.78
CA SER A 8 -5.77 11.34 -20.47
C SER A 8 -5.98 12.82 -20.80
N ASP A 9 -5.57 13.72 -19.91
CA ASP A 9 -5.12 15.05 -20.37
C ASP A 9 -3.64 14.92 -20.77
N GLN A 10 -3.44 14.38 -21.98
CA GLN A 10 -2.12 13.93 -22.44
C GLN A 10 -1.23 15.13 -22.76
N LYS A 11 -0.31 15.47 -21.86
CA LYS A 11 0.87 16.31 -22.16
C LYS A 11 2.12 15.45 -22.11
N GLY A 12 2.40 14.74 -23.22
CA GLY A 12 3.55 13.84 -23.31
C GLY A 12 3.31 12.49 -22.63
N ASN A 13 4.25 12.02 -21.82
CA ASN A 13 4.22 10.71 -21.15
C ASN A 13 3.63 10.75 -19.72
N ARG A 14 2.89 11.81 -19.37
CA ARG A 14 2.29 12.00 -18.05
C ARG A 14 0.78 11.93 -18.15
N TYR A 15 0.17 11.21 -17.22
CA TYR A 15 -1.28 11.00 -17.16
C TYR A 15 -1.79 11.29 -15.77
N GLN A 16 -2.95 11.93 -15.72
CA GLN A 16 -3.68 12.13 -14.48
C GLN A 16 -4.56 10.91 -14.21
N VAL A 17 -4.41 10.34 -13.02
CA VAL A 17 -5.22 9.25 -12.55
C VAL A 17 -6.11 9.75 -11.43
N PHE A 18 -7.38 9.40 -11.53
CA PHE A 18 -8.45 9.86 -10.67
C PHE A 18 -8.99 8.64 -9.92
N LEU A 19 -8.96 8.72 -8.60
CA LEU A 19 -9.64 7.75 -7.77
C LEU A 19 -11.04 8.26 -7.45
N ASN A 20 -12.04 7.61 -8.04
CA ASN A 20 -13.42 8.02 -7.95
C ASN A 20 -14.21 7.06 -7.06
N LEU A 21 -15.11 7.64 -6.26
CA LEU A 21 -16.20 6.91 -5.65
C LEU A 21 -17.33 6.80 -6.66
N CYS A 22 -17.78 5.59 -6.95
CA CYS A 22 -18.85 5.32 -7.88
C CYS A 22 -20.04 4.61 -7.21
N GLY A 23 -21.24 4.93 -7.71
CA GLY A 23 -22.48 4.25 -7.37
C GLY A 23 -22.52 2.81 -7.90
N GLN A 24 -23.60 2.09 -7.59
CA GLN A 24 -23.81 0.73 -8.10
C GLN A 24 -23.99 0.68 -9.62
N ASP A 25 -24.38 1.80 -10.23
CA ASP A 25 -24.51 2.01 -11.67
C ASP A 25 -23.19 2.48 -12.32
N PHE A 26 -22.07 2.43 -11.58
CA PHE A 26 -20.74 2.89 -11.97
C PHE A 26 -20.65 4.39 -12.30
N ARG A 27 -21.68 5.19 -11.98
CA ARG A 27 -21.59 6.64 -12.12
C ARG A 27 -20.77 7.24 -10.98
N LYS A 28 -19.94 8.23 -11.31
CA LYS A 28 -19.15 8.99 -10.34
C LYS A 28 -20.07 9.70 -9.35
N ILE A 29 -19.86 9.44 -8.06
CA ILE A 29 -20.44 10.16 -6.93
C ILE A 29 -19.49 11.29 -6.51
N ALA A 30 -18.21 10.95 -6.32
CA ALA A 30 -17.19 11.90 -5.86
C ALA A 30 -15.80 11.55 -6.42
N GLU A 31 -14.93 12.56 -6.52
CA GLU A 31 -13.49 12.38 -6.71
C GLU A 31 -12.82 12.36 -5.33
N LEU A 32 -12.15 11.26 -4.99
CA LEU A 32 -11.51 11.12 -3.69
C LEU A 32 -10.06 11.61 -3.73
N ALA A 33 -9.35 11.30 -4.82
CA ALA A 33 -7.95 11.68 -5.00
C ALA A 33 -7.60 11.80 -6.48
N ARG A 34 -6.49 12.52 -6.72
CA ARG A 34 -5.88 12.71 -8.03
C ARG A 34 -4.37 12.60 -7.90
N TYR A 35 -3.73 11.88 -8.80
CA TYR A 35 -2.28 11.75 -8.85
C TYR A 35 -1.78 11.71 -10.30
N GLU A 36 -0.55 12.19 -10.51
CA GLU A 36 0.13 12.11 -11.79
C GLU A 36 0.94 10.80 -11.82
N ILE A 37 0.75 10.01 -12.88
CA ILE A 37 1.60 8.88 -13.20
C ILE A 37 2.39 9.21 -14.47
N VAL A 38 3.65 8.80 -14.47
CA VAL A 38 4.52 8.83 -15.65
C VAL A 38 4.46 7.45 -16.31
N GLU A 39 4.11 7.38 -17.59
CA GLU A 39 4.11 6.12 -18.32
C GLU A 39 5.52 5.52 -18.35
N PRO A 40 5.65 4.20 -18.08
CA PRO A 40 6.94 3.53 -18.09
C PRO A 40 7.51 3.32 -19.50
N TYR A 41 6.72 3.59 -20.55
CA TYR A 41 7.10 3.33 -21.94
C TYR A 41 7.73 4.58 -22.56
N GLY A 42 9.04 4.72 -22.34
CA GLY A 42 9.88 5.79 -22.89
C GLY A 42 11.34 5.63 -22.43
N ASN A 43 12.18 6.63 -22.72
CA ASN A 43 13.56 6.70 -22.19
C ASN A 43 13.61 7.18 -20.72
N GLU A 44 12.46 7.34 -20.06
CA GLU A 44 12.40 7.78 -18.68
C GLU A 44 12.61 6.62 -17.71
N LYS A 45 13.18 6.94 -16.54
CA LYS A 45 13.48 5.93 -15.54
C LYS A 45 12.21 5.53 -14.78
N ILE A 46 12.00 4.23 -14.62
CA ILE A 46 10.87 3.64 -13.90
C ILE A 46 11.28 3.42 -12.45
N SER A 47 10.52 3.95 -11.49
CA SER A 47 10.77 3.69 -10.07
C SER A 47 10.59 2.21 -9.73
N LEU A 48 11.45 1.67 -8.85
CA LEU A 48 11.27 0.34 -8.24
C LEU A 48 9.88 0.18 -7.57
N PHE A 49 9.31 1.29 -7.11
CA PHE A 49 7.99 1.37 -6.50
C PHE A 49 7.12 2.33 -7.34
N PRO A 50 6.43 1.83 -8.38
CA PRO A 50 5.67 2.68 -9.29
C PRO A 50 4.26 3.01 -8.79
N LEU A 51 3.87 2.54 -7.59
CA LEU A 51 2.55 2.76 -7.03
C LEU A 51 2.52 4.08 -6.22
N PRO A 52 1.87 5.14 -6.73
CA PRO A 52 1.89 6.46 -6.08
C PRO A 52 0.98 6.53 -4.83
N SER A 53 0.04 5.58 -4.73
CA SER A 53 -0.96 5.55 -3.67
C SER A 53 -1.39 4.13 -3.34
N THR A 54 -1.92 3.97 -2.14
CA THR A 54 -2.58 2.74 -1.68
C THR A 54 -3.80 3.10 -0.85
N GLY A 55 -4.79 2.21 -0.77
CA GLY A 55 -6.04 2.49 -0.10
C GLY A 55 -6.77 1.24 0.35
N THR A 56 -7.74 1.44 1.23
CA THR A 56 -8.58 0.36 1.75
C THR A 56 -9.95 0.89 2.17
N VAL A 57 -10.90 -0.02 2.35
CA VAL A 57 -12.29 0.29 2.70
C VAL A 57 -12.69 -0.54 3.91
N SER A 58 -13.19 0.16 4.92
CA SER A 58 -13.90 -0.42 6.07
C SER A 58 -15.43 -0.31 5.86
N PRO A 59 -16.25 -0.95 6.70
CA PRO A 59 -17.71 -0.85 6.58
C PRO A 59 -18.28 0.57 6.58
N GLU A 60 -17.57 1.55 7.14
CA GLU A 60 -18.05 2.93 7.28
C GLU A 60 -17.18 3.96 6.54
N ARG A 61 -15.99 3.58 6.07
CA ARG A 61 -14.96 4.56 5.68
C ARG A 61 -14.03 4.09 4.60
N ILE A 62 -13.51 5.06 3.85
CA ILE A 62 -12.49 4.89 2.83
C ILE A 62 -11.20 5.54 3.32
N TYR A 63 -10.08 4.83 3.21
CA TYR A 63 -8.76 5.31 3.58
C TYR A 63 -7.85 5.35 2.37
N LEU A 64 -7.20 6.49 2.14
CA LEU A 64 -6.27 6.70 1.02
C LEU A 64 -4.96 7.28 1.53
N ALA A 65 -3.86 6.63 1.16
CA ALA A 65 -2.51 7.07 1.47
C ALA A 65 -1.78 7.46 0.18
N ASN A 66 -1.08 8.60 0.22
CA ASN A 66 -0.28 9.12 -0.89
C ASN A 66 1.17 9.25 -0.44
N GLU A 67 2.08 8.58 -1.15
CA GLU A 67 3.51 8.53 -0.84
C GLU A 67 4.19 9.92 -0.92
N GLY A 68 3.71 10.82 -1.78
CA GLY A 68 4.30 12.14 -1.99
C GLY A 68 4.02 13.15 -0.87
N ALA A 69 3.13 12.84 0.08
CA ALA A 69 2.67 13.76 1.11
C ALA A 69 3.25 13.48 2.51
N GLY A 70 4.23 12.56 2.60
CA GLY A 70 4.72 12.00 3.86
C GLY A 70 3.74 11.00 4.46
N TYR A 71 3.87 10.71 5.76
CA TYR A 71 2.94 9.79 6.43
C TYR A 71 1.60 10.49 6.69
N LYS A 72 0.77 10.55 5.64
CA LYS A 72 -0.59 11.10 5.67
C LYS A 72 -1.57 10.12 5.03
N ILE A 73 -2.67 9.87 5.74
CA ILE A 73 -3.76 9.02 5.26
C ILE A 73 -5.04 9.82 5.36
N SER A 74 -5.66 10.12 4.21
CA SER A 74 -6.96 10.75 4.14
C SER A 74 -8.05 9.73 4.41
N CYS A 75 -9.03 10.12 5.22
CA CYS A 75 -10.16 9.29 5.62
C CYS A 75 -11.44 9.98 5.15
N TYR A 76 -12.25 9.25 4.40
CA TYR A 76 -13.53 9.70 3.85
C TYR A 76 -14.65 8.83 4.40
N ASP A 77 -15.85 9.39 4.47
CA ASP A 77 -17.06 8.59 4.61
C ASP A 77 -17.40 7.89 3.29
N LEU A 78 -18.49 7.11 3.29
CA LEU A 78 -18.96 6.39 2.11
C LEU A 78 -19.65 7.27 1.06
N ASP A 79 -19.90 8.55 1.36
CA ASP A 79 -20.41 9.54 0.42
C ASP A 79 -19.27 10.33 -0.24
N GLY A 80 -18.01 10.07 0.17
CA GLY A 80 -16.80 10.68 -0.37
C GLY A 80 -16.44 12.02 0.28
N GLN A 81 -17.06 12.39 1.40
CA GLN A 81 -16.65 13.58 2.14
C GLN A 81 -15.43 13.27 3.00
N GLN A 82 -14.39 14.11 2.89
CA GLN A 82 -13.19 13.94 3.70
C GLN A 82 -13.51 14.28 5.17
N MET A 83 -13.43 13.27 6.03
CA MET A 83 -13.70 13.42 7.46
C MET A 83 -12.46 13.87 8.24
N ARG A 84 -11.28 13.33 7.91
CA ARG A 84 -10.03 13.61 8.63
C ARG A 84 -8.79 13.19 7.83
N THR A 85 -7.63 13.57 8.35
CA THR A 85 -6.33 13.10 7.88
C THR A 85 -5.53 12.56 9.07
N ILE A 86 -5.11 11.30 9.02
CA ILE A 86 -4.21 10.69 9.99
C ILE A 86 -2.78 11.08 9.60
N ILE A 87 -2.01 11.62 10.55
CA ILE A 87 -0.65 12.12 10.30
C ILE A 87 0.31 11.57 11.35
N LYS A 88 1.42 10.96 10.92
CA LYS A 88 2.53 10.57 11.80
C LYS A 88 3.74 11.49 11.57
N LYS A 89 3.85 12.56 12.37
CA LYS A 89 4.83 13.64 12.18
C LYS A 89 6.30 13.18 12.22
N ASN A 90 6.62 12.15 13.00
CA ASN A 90 8.00 11.70 13.23
C ASN A 90 8.32 10.38 12.51
N TYR A 91 7.67 10.11 11.38
CA TYR A 91 7.98 8.92 10.59
C TYR A 91 9.39 9.03 9.98
N ARG A 92 10.16 7.94 10.06
CA ARG A 92 11.50 7.85 9.47
C ARG A 92 11.44 6.82 8.33
N PRO A 93 11.54 7.24 7.06
CA PRO A 93 11.55 6.32 5.93
C PRO A 93 12.72 5.34 6.03
N ALA A 94 12.44 4.06 5.74
CA ALA A 94 13.49 3.05 5.63
C ALA A 94 14.28 3.27 4.34
N ARG A 95 15.61 3.06 4.36
CA ARG A 95 16.43 3.16 3.16
C ARG A 95 16.29 1.92 2.29
N VAL A 96 16.39 2.09 0.97
CA VAL A 96 16.55 0.96 0.05
C VAL A 96 17.94 0.35 0.27
N LEU A 97 17.97 -0.95 0.59
CA LEU A 97 19.22 -1.68 0.84
C LEU A 97 19.91 -2.08 -0.47
N GLY A 98 21.24 -2.08 -0.47
CA GLY A 98 22.05 -2.52 -1.61
C GLY A 98 21.84 -4.00 -1.99
N THR A 99 21.44 -4.83 -1.02
CA THR A 99 21.06 -6.23 -1.23
C THR A 99 19.81 -6.34 -2.08
N LEU A 100 18.75 -5.58 -1.76
CA LEU A 100 17.51 -5.53 -2.55
C LEU A 100 17.78 -5.10 -3.99
N LYS A 101 18.62 -4.06 -4.17
CA LYS A 101 19.04 -3.61 -5.51
C LYS A 101 19.71 -4.74 -6.29
N SER A 102 20.65 -5.44 -5.67
CA SER A 102 21.37 -6.56 -6.29
C SER A 102 20.42 -7.72 -6.65
N GLU A 103 19.47 -8.06 -5.77
CA GLU A 103 18.48 -9.11 -6.01
C GLU A 103 17.57 -8.80 -7.19
N ILE A 104 17.05 -7.58 -7.28
CA ILE A 104 16.18 -7.16 -8.38
C ILE A 104 16.94 -7.13 -9.71
N LEU A 105 18.14 -6.54 -9.71
CA LEU A 105 18.98 -6.53 -10.92
C LEU A 105 19.37 -7.95 -11.35
N LYS A 106 19.63 -8.87 -10.41
CA LYS A 106 19.88 -10.27 -10.73
C LYS A 106 18.66 -10.95 -11.36
N LYS A 107 17.46 -10.73 -10.80
CA LYS A 107 16.19 -11.27 -11.33
C LYS A 107 15.89 -10.76 -12.74
N LEU A 108 16.14 -9.48 -13.00
CA LEU A 108 15.91 -8.89 -14.32
C LEU A 108 16.86 -9.44 -15.39
N GLY A 109 18.05 -9.95 -15.03
CA GLY A 109 18.97 -10.54 -16.01
C GLY A 109 19.31 -9.56 -17.14
N THR A 110 18.93 -9.88 -18.37
CA THR A 110 19.09 -9.04 -19.58
C THR A 110 17.80 -8.32 -20.01
N HIS A 111 16.77 -8.30 -19.16
CA HIS A 111 15.50 -7.67 -19.47
C HIS A 111 15.67 -6.16 -19.71
N PRO A 112 15.06 -5.57 -20.76
CA PRO A 112 15.24 -4.15 -21.10
C PRO A 112 14.93 -3.16 -19.97
N LEU A 113 13.99 -3.51 -19.07
CA LEU A 113 13.68 -2.70 -17.89
C LEU A 113 14.86 -2.48 -16.94
N ARG A 114 15.88 -3.35 -16.98
CA ARG A 114 17.06 -3.26 -16.10
C ARG A 114 17.75 -1.91 -16.19
N ASP A 115 17.94 -1.39 -17.40
CA ASP A 115 18.71 -0.18 -17.65
C ASP A 115 17.88 1.08 -17.36
N ASN A 116 16.56 0.95 -17.39
CA ASN A 116 15.61 2.03 -17.09
C ASN A 116 15.14 2.04 -15.62
N LEU A 117 15.58 1.10 -14.78
CA LEU A 117 15.12 1.00 -13.40
C LEU A 117 15.80 2.04 -12.49
N PHE A 118 15.00 2.88 -11.85
CA PHE A 118 15.39 3.82 -10.81
C PHE A 118 15.15 3.24 -9.41
N PHE A 119 16.18 3.28 -8.58
CA PHE A 119 16.11 2.89 -7.18
C PHE A 119 16.02 4.17 -6.34
N PRO A 120 14.86 4.47 -5.72
CA PRO A 120 14.77 5.61 -4.82
C PRO A 120 15.66 5.39 -3.58
N GLU A 121 15.99 6.48 -2.89
CA GLU A 121 16.81 6.40 -1.66
C GLU A 121 16.08 5.65 -0.54
N HIS A 122 14.75 5.79 -0.49
CA HIS A 122 13.90 5.25 0.56
C HIS A 122 12.86 4.27 0.02
N MET A 123 12.53 3.27 0.84
CA MET A 123 11.38 2.40 0.65
C MET A 123 10.08 3.21 0.76
N PRO A 124 8.97 2.73 0.17
CA PRO A 124 7.66 3.35 0.34
C PRO A 124 7.28 3.44 1.81
N ILE A 125 6.60 4.51 2.18
CA ILE A 125 6.08 4.73 3.52
C ILE A 125 5.04 3.65 3.84
N PHE A 126 4.17 3.38 2.86
CA PHE A 126 3.04 2.48 2.95
C PHE A 126 3.26 1.27 2.02
N GLN A 127 3.43 0.10 2.62
CA GLN A 127 3.45 -1.16 1.86
C GLN A 127 2.02 -1.57 1.51
N TYR A 128 1.12 -1.52 2.49
CA TYR A 128 -0.26 -1.98 2.36
C TYR A 128 -1.14 -1.40 3.47
N LEU A 129 -2.43 -1.19 3.16
CA LEU A 129 -3.44 -0.79 4.13
C LEU A 129 -4.55 -1.85 4.16
N PHE A 130 -5.00 -2.19 5.36
CA PHE A 130 -6.20 -3.00 5.54
C PHE A 130 -6.94 -2.60 6.81
N THR A 131 -8.20 -3.00 6.90
CA THR A 131 -9.04 -2.75 8.07
C THR A 131 -9.62 -4.05 8.60
N ASP A 132 -10.10 -4.02 9.84
CA ASP A 132 -10.93 -5.09 10.38
C ASP A 132 -12.42 -4.71 10.46
N ASP A 133 -13.21 -5.61 11.03
CA ASP A 133 -14.66 -5.46 11.20
C ASP A 133 -15.05 -4.40 12.24
N GLU A 134 -14.14 -4.00 13.12
CA GLU A 134 -14.34 -2.92 14.10
C GLU A 134 -13.92 -1.54 13.53
N GLY A 135 -13.48 -1.48 12.27
CA GLY A 135 -13.06 -0.24 11.62
C GLY A 135 -11.66 0.25 12.03
N ARG A 136 -10.85 -0.58 12.68
CA ARG A 136 -9.44 -0.26 12.95
C ARG A 136 -8.66 -0.28 11.64
N LEU A 137 -7.76 0.69 11.47
CA LEU A 137 -6.88 0.79 10.31
C LEU A 137 -5.50 0.22 10.66
N PHE A 138 -5.03 -0.70 9.82
CA PHE A 138 -3.70 -1.28 9.90
C PHE A 138 -2.88 -0.77 8.72
N VAL A 139 -1.74 -0.15 9.04
CA VAL A 139 -0.83 0.44 8.06
C VAL A 139 0.46 -0.34 8.07
N VAL A 140 0.65 -1.23 7.09
CA VAL A 140 1.88 -2.00 6.93
C VAL A 140 2.98 -1.08 6.42
N THR A 141 4.05 -0.96 7.19
CA THR A 141 5.20 -0.09 6.88
C THR A 141 6.34 -0.92 6.27
N SER A 142 7.35 -0.25 5.70
CA SER A 142 8.58 -0.90 5.21
C SER A 142 9.54 -1.38 6.31
N GLU A 143 9.23 -1.13 7.59
CA GLU A 143 10.03 -1.61 8.71
C GLU A 143 9.76 -3.09 8.97
N LYS A 144 10.82 -3.88 9.20
CA LYS A 144 10.72 -5.30 9.58
C LYS A 144 10.94 -5.47 11.08
N GLY A 145 10.12 -6.31 11.71
CA GLY A 145 10.34 -6.78 13.07
C GLY A 145 11.43 -7.85 13.15
N GLU A 146 11.73 -8.30 14.37
CA GLU A 146 12.82 -9.24 14.66
C GLU A 146 12.70 -10.56 13.88
N THR A 147 11.47 -11.05 13.69
CA THR A 147 11.17 -12.30 12.98
C THR A 147 10.87 -12.09 11.50
N GLY A 148 11.13 -10.90 10.95
CA GLY A 148 11.08 -10.60 9.52
C GLY A 148 9.71 -10.19 8.97
N GLN A 149 8.63 -10.23 9.77
CA GLN A 149 7.34 -9.65 9.40
C GLN A 149 7.44 -8.13 9.32
N TYR A 150 6.56 -7.51 8.54
CA TYR A 150 6.50 -6.06 8.49
C TYR A 150 5.77 -5.48 9.70
N ILE A 151 6.24 -4.34 10.19
CA ILE A 151 5.59 -3.62 11.29
C ILE A 151 4.37 -2.89 10.74
N SER A 152 3.23 -3.11 11.39
CA SER A 152 2.00 -2.36 11.17
C SER A 152 1.80 -1.32 12.27
N ASP A 153 1.55 -0.07 11.87
CA ASP A 153 0.97 0.93 12.76
C ASP A 153 -0.56 0.75 12.78
N ILE A 154 -1.16 0.71 13.96
CA ILE A 154 -2.59 0.41 14.13
C ILE A 154 -3.32 1.63 14.71
N PHE A 155 -4.41 2.03 14.06
CA PHE A 155 -5.24 3.15 14.46
C PHE A 155 -6.66 2.69 14.77
N ASN A 156 -7.27 3.28 15.80
CA ASN A 156 -8.67 3.02 16.11
C ASN A 156 -9.60 3.70 15.08
N PRO A 157 -10.91 3.45 15.14
CA PRO A 157 -11.87 4.16 14.31
C PRO A 157 -11.87 5.67 14.53
N ALA A 158 -11.35 6.25 15.62
CA ALA A 158 -11.20 7.70 15.71
C ALA A 158 -9.95 8.22 14.95
N GLY A 159 -9.15 7.35 14.35
CA GLY A 159 -7.85 7.69 13.74
C GLY A 159 -6.74 7.92 14.76
N VAL A 160 -6.96 7.53 16.02
CA VAL A 160 -5.97 7.61 17.10
C VAL A 160 -5.07 6.38 17.02
N PHE A 161 -3.76 6.61 17.05
CA PHE A 161 -2.77 5.54 17.10
C PHE A 161 -2.92 4.72 18.38
N ILE A 162 -3.10 3.41 18.24
CA ILE A 162 -3.25 2.46 19.36
C ILE A 162 -1.89 1.85 19.69
N CYS A 163 -1.26 1.18 18.72
CA CYS A 163 -0.02 0.44 18.93
C CYS A 163 0.69 0.12 17.60
N ARG A 164 1.86 -0.52 17.72
CA ARG A 164 2.56 -1.18 16.61
C ARG A 164 2.60 -2.68 16.84
N ALA A 165 2.47 -3.46 15.78
CA ALA A 165 2.63 -4.91 15.84
C ALA A 165 3.37 -5.43 14.61
N SER A 166 4.18 -6.48 14.79
CA SER A 166 4.85 -7.18 13.69
C SER A 166 3.84 -8.13 13.03
N LEU A 167 3.22 -7.71 11.93
CA LEU A 167 2.09 -8.39 11.31
C LEU A 167 2.39 -8.80 9.87
N GLY A 168 2.20 -10.09 9.60
CA GLY A 168 2.14 -10.63 8.25
C GLY A 168 3.40 -10.47 7.39
N TYR A 169 3.29 -10.88 6.12
CA TYR A 169 4.42 -10.98 5.19
C TYR A 169 4.12 -10.31 3.86
N PHE A 170 3.27 -9.28 3.86
CA PHE A 170 2.99 -8.52 2.64
C PHE A 170 4.28 -7.84 2.17
N ASP A 171 4.75 -8.21 1.00
CA ASP A 171 5.98 -7.68 0.42
C ASP A 171 5.64 -6.99 -0.91
N LEU A 172 5.64 -5.65 -0.91
CA LEU A 172 5.30 -4.85 -2.07
C LEU A 172 6.23 -5.12 -3.26
N VAL A 173 7.49 -5.44 -3.02
CA VAL A 173 8.44 -5.77 -4.09
C VAL A 173 8.02 -7.07 -4.77
N ARG A 174 7.67 -8.11 -4.00
CA ARG A 174 7.17 -9.37 -4.57
C ARG A 174 5.85 -9.18 -5.30
N LEU A 175 4.96 -8.33 -4.79
CA LEU A 175 3.72 -8.01 -5.50
C LEU A 175 4.01 -7.37 -6.86
N ILE A 176 4.79 -6.29 -6.89
CA ILE A 176 5.07 -5.55 -8.13
C ILE A 176 5.83 -6.40 -9.15
N TRP A 177 6.86 -7.13 -8.72
CA TRP A 177 7.83 -7.74 -9.62
C TRP A 177 7.63 -9.24 -9.84
N GLU A 178 6.87 -9.92 -8.99
CA GLU A 178 6.56 -11.35 -9.12
C GLU A 178 5.07 -11.62 -9.32
N GLY A 179 4.22 -10.58 -9.25
CA GLY A 179 2.76 -10.74 -9.26
C GLY A 179 2.25 -11.56 -8.08
N GLN A 180 3.05 -11.71 -7.01
CA GLN A 180 2.69 -12.53 -5.87
C GLN A 180 1.99 -11.70 -4.82
N GLU A 181 0.67 -11.83 -4.79
CA GLU A 181 -0.16 -11.26 -3.75
C GLU A 181 -0.20 -12.19 -2.53
N PHE A 182 0.51 -11.82 -1.47
CA PHE A 182 0.32 -12.41 -0.15
C PHE A 182 -0.70 -11.57 0.61
N GLY A 183 -1.97 -11.99 0.53
CA GLY A 183 -3.07 -11.31 1.20
C GLY A 183 -2.93 -11.32 2.71
N ILE A 184 -3.23 -10.17 3.33
CA ILE A 184 -3.46 -10.00 4.76
C ILE A 184 -4.90 -9.53 4.95
N VAL A 185 -5.65 -10.22 5.80
CA VAL A 185 -7.04 -9.85 6.13
C VAL A 185 -7.23 -9.92 7.64
N ALA A 186 -7.87 -8.92 8.21
CA ALA A 186 -8.34 -8.96 9.59
C ALA A 186 -9.88 -9.03 9.61
N LYS A 187 -10.43 -10.03 10.31
CA LYS A 187 -11.88 -10.22 10.43
C LYS A 187 -12.22 -11.07 11.64
N LYS A 188 -13.31 -10.75 12.34
CA LYS A 188 -13.81 -11.52 13.49
C LYS A 188 -12.72 -11.74 14.55
N ASN A 189 -11.97 -10.68 14.87
CA ASN A 189 -10.83 -10.71 15.80
C ASN A 189 -9.75 -11.75 15.44
N ARG A 190 -9.57 -12.03 14.14
CA ARG A 190 -8.51 -12.89 13.63
C ARG A 190 -7.77 -12.21 12.50
N LEU A 191 -6.46 -12.43 12.47
CA LEU A 191 -5.59 -12.05 11.37
C LEU A 191 -5.31 -13.29 10.52
N TYR A 192 -5.53 -13.17 9.22
CA TYR A 192 -5.28 -14.17 8.21
C TYR A 192 -4.13 -13.66 7.34
N CYS A 193 -3.07 -14.44 7.20
CA CYS A 193 -1.92 -14.07 6.38
C CYS A 193 -1.47 -15.26 5.55
N LEU A 194 -1.27 -15.06 4.26
CA LEU A 194 -0.54 -16.02 3.43
C LEU A 194 0.95 -15.76 3.54
N ARG A 195 1.75 -16.84 3.63
CA ARG A 195 3.20 -16.75 3.44
C ARG A 195 3.71 -17.95 2.64
N GLU A 196 4.88 -17.79 2.05
CA GLU A 196 5.60 -18.87 1.39
C GLU A 196 6.64 -19.46 2.33
N LYS A 197 6.66 -20.78 2.46
CA LYS A 197 7.69 -21.51 3.21
C LYS A 197 8.97 -21.57 2.39
N THR A 198 10.09 -21.91 3.05
CA THR A 198 11.37 -22.17 2.38
C THR A 198 11.29 -23.27 1.31
N SER A 199 10.32 -24.17 1.40
CA SER A 199 10.06 -25.21 0.40
C SER A 199 9.29 -24.73 -0.85
N GLY A 200 8.88 -23.45 -0.91
CA GLY A 200 8.07 -22.89 -1.98
C GLY A 200 6.56 -23.11 -1.83
N TYR A 201 6.11 -23.92 -0.87
CA TYR A 201 4.69 -24.09 -0.59
C TYR A 201 4.13 -22.89 0.18
N LYS A 202 2.93 -22.46 -0.19
CA LYS A 202 2.17 -21.43 0.54
C LYS A 202 1.50 -22.05 1.77
N GLU A 203 1.39 -21.26 2.84
CA GLU A 203 0.60 -21.60 4.02
C GLU A 203 -0.25 -20.42 4.48
N LEU A 204 -1.39 -20.74 5.07
CA LEU A 204 -2.28 -19.77 5.72
C LEU A 204 -2.00 -19.76 7.22
N ILE A 205 -1.55 -18.62 7.73
CA ILE A 205 -1.42 -18.36 9.16
C ILE A 205 -2.70 -17.70 9.63
N VAL A 206 -3.28 -18.25 10.70
CA VAL A 206 -4.44 -17.68 11.38
C VAL A 206 -4.07 -17.38 12.82
N SER A 207 -4.09 -16.10 13.18
CA SER A 207 -3.76 -15.63 14.53
C SER A 207 -4.98 -14.99 15.17
N ARG A 208 -5.20 -15.24 16.46
CA ARG A 208 -6.21 -14.52 17.25
C ARG A 208 -5.66 -13.15 17.62
N MET A 209 -6.45 -12.10 17.42
CA MET A 209 -6.14 -10.76 17.91
C MET A 209 -6.76 -10.59 19.30
N ILE A 210 -5.96 -10.18 20.27
CA ILE A 210 -6.39 -9.90 21.63
C ILE A 210 -6.11 -8.43 21.87
N TRP A 211 -7.15 -7.70 22.27
CA TRP A 211 -7.09 -6.27 22.55
C TRP A 211 -7.28 -6.08 24.04
N THR A 212 -6.37 -5.36 24.68
CA THR A 212 -6.49 -4.94 26.07
C THR A 212 -7.03 -3.52 26.07
N GLU A 213 -8.04 -3.27 26.90
CA GLU A 213 -8.58 -1.92 27.17
C GLU A 213 -7.57 -1.05 27.91
#